data_AF-A0AA37W366-F1
#
_entry.id   AF-A0AA37W366-F1
#
_cell.length_a   1.000
_cell.length_b   1.000
_cell.length_c   1.000
_cell.angle_alpha   90.00
_cell.angle_beta   90.00
_cell.angle_gamma   90.00
#
_symmetry.space_group_name_H-M   'P 1'
#
loop_
_entity.id
_entity.type
_entity.pdbx_description
1 polymer ?
#
loop_
_entity_poly.entity_id
_entity_poly.type
_entity_poly.pdbx_seq_one_letter_code
_entity_poly.pdbx_strand_id
1 'polypeptide(L)'
;MLLLGIAIAGLVFGLFSLILIVMFKKRYASELGAQLQQFKDSSEQINILRSEVSELRTGLLSIGKRVLEVEQQNQELIQQQAAQKYDDPDAKIYSRAVKMVELGADLDEVIRECELPRAEAELLFSLHKQKGA
;
A
#
# COMPACT_ATOMS: atom_id res chain seq x y z
N MET A 1 39.10 85.06 -4.72
CA MET A 1 39.65 83.70 -4.89
C MET A 1 39.29 82.77 -3.74
N LEU A 2 39.58 83.08 -2.47
CA LEU A 2 39.31 82.19 -1.32
C LEU A 2 37.82 81.82 -1.13
N LEU A 3 36.90 82.79 -1.16
CA LEU A 3 35.46 82.54 -0.98
C LEU A 3 34.88 81.61 -2.07
N LEU A 4 35.39 81.72 -3.30
CA LEU A 4 34.95 80.91 -4.42
C LEU A 4 35.41 79.45 -4.26
N GLY A 5 36.62 79.22 -3.73
CA GLY A 5 37.12 77.88 -3.42
C GLY A 5 36.33 77.19 -2.31
N ILE A 6 35.92 77.92 -1.27
CA ILE A 6 35.09 77.36 -0.18
C ILE A 6 33.71 76.94 -0.70
N ALA A 7 33.09 77.77 -1.54
CA ALA A 7 31.79 77.46 -2.15
C ALA A 7 31.84 76.19 -3.02
N ILE A 8 32.89 76.02 -3.82
CA ILE A 8 33.08 74.83 -4.67
C ILE A 8 33.30 73.58 -3.80
N ALA A 9 34.12 73.67 -2.74
CA ALA A 9 34.38 72.54 -1.85
C ALA A 9 33.10 72.04 -1.16
N GLY A 10 32.23 72.95 -0.72
CA GLY A 10 30.94 72.60 -0.12
C GLY A 10 30.01 71.87 -1.09
N LEU A 11 29.95 72.31 -2.35
CA LEU A 11 29.15 71.64 -3.38
C LEU A 11 29.68 70.23 -3.69
N VAL A 12 30.99 70.06 -3.81
CA VAL A 12 31.60 68.75 -4.03
C VAL A 12 31.31 67.80 -2.87
N PHE A 13 31.42 68.29 -1.63
CA PHE A 13 31.09 67.48 -0.44
C PHE A 13 29.60 67.12 -0.37
N GLY A 14 28.72 68.05 -0.70
CA GLY A 14 27.27 67.81 -0.79
C GLY A 14 26.93 66.74 -1.83
N LEU A 15 27.51 66.82 -3.03
CA LEU A 15 27.31 65.82 -4.07
C LEU A 15 27.88 64.45 -3.67
N PHE A 16 29.06 64.43 -3.06
CA PHE A 16 29.69 63.19 -2.61
C PHE A 16 28.85 62.49 -1.52
N SER A 17 28.36 63.24 -0.53
CA SER A 17 27.49 62.69 0.51
C SER A 17 26.14 62.20 -0.04
N LEU A 18 25.54 62.92 -0.99
CA LEU A 18 24.31 62.49 -1.67
C LEU A 18 24.51 61.15 -2.41
N ILE A 19 25.62 61.03 -3.16
CA ILE A 19 25.96 59.80 -3.90
C ILE A 19 26.12 58.62 -2.93
N LEU A 20 26.81 58.81 -1.80
CA LEU A 20 26.96 57.76 -0.80
C LEU A 20 25.61 57.33 -0.22
N ILE A 21 24.73 58.27 0.13
CA ILE A 21 23.39 57.95 0.66
C ILE A 21 22.57 57.13 -0.35
N VAL A 22 22.59 57.50 -1.62
CA VAL A 22 21.88 56.77 -2.70
C VAL A 22 22.46 55.36 -2.87
N MET A 23 23.79 55.22 -2.85
CA MET A 23 24.43 53.90 -2.94
C MET A 23 24.09 53.00 -1.75
N PHE A 24 24.11 53.54 -0.52
CA PHE A 24 23.73 52.79 0.68
C PHE A 24 22.27 52.37 0.65
N LYS A 25 21.35 53.27 0.29
CA LYS A 25 19.91 52.96 0.13
C LYS A 25 19.68 51.86 -0.91
N LYS A 26 20.37 51.95 -2.06
CA LYS A 26 20.24 50.96 -3.14
C LYS A 26 20.78 49.59 -2.73
N ARG A 27 21.91 49.53 -2.03
CA ARG A 27 22.44 48.26 -1.48
C ARG A 27 21.47 47.64 -0.48
N TYR A 28 20.97 48.43 0.46
CA TYR A 28 20.04 47.96 1.49
C TYR A 28 18.72 47.45 0.88
N ALA A 29 18.18 48.17 -0.11
CA ALA A 29 16.98 47.75 -0.83
C ALA A 29 17.21 46.47 -1.64
N SER A 30 18.40 46.30 -2.23
CA SER A 30 18.77 45.10 -2.99
C SER A 30 18.90 43.87 -2.08
N GLU A 31 19.54 44.01 -0.92
CA GLU A 31 19.68 42.92 0.07
C GLU A 31 18.31 42.50 0.62
N LEU A 32 17.46 43.46 0.96
CA LEU A 32 16.10 43.20 1.44
C LEU A 32 15.25 42.52 0.36
N GLY A 33 15.38 42.96 -0.91
CA GLY A 33 14.71 42.34 -2.04
C GLY A 33 15.14 40.89 -2.27
N ALA A 34 16.44 40.59 -2.13
CA ALA A 34 16.97 39.24 -2.26
C ALA A 34 16.45 38.31 -1.13
N GLN A 35 16.41 38.78 0.11
CA GLN A 35 15.85 38.00 1.23
C GLN A 35 14.36 37.74 1.06
N LEU A 36 13.59 38.75 0.62
CA LEU A 36 12.16 38.59 0.38
C LEU A 36 11.91 37.56 -0.74
N GLN A 37 12.74 37.58 -1.78
CA GLN A 37 12.65 36.60 -2.86
C GLN A 37 12.92 35.18 -2.36
N GLN A 38 14.01 34.98 -1.60
CA GLN A 38 14.30 33.69 -0.98
C GLN A 38 13.16 33.19 -0.08
N PHE A 39 12.53 34.09 0.68
CA PHE A 39 11.40 33.72 1.53
C PHE A 39 10.19 33.30 0.69
N LYS A 40 9.89 34.01 -0.41
CA LYS A 40 8.82 33.64 -1.34
C LYS A 40 9.08 32.29 -2.00
N ASP A 41 10.28 32.08 -2.52
CA ASP A 41 10.67 30.83 -3.17
C ASP A 41 10.57 29.65 -2.19
N SER A 42 11.01 29.85 -0.93
CA SER A 42 10.87 28.83 0.13
C SER A 42 9.41 28.57 0.49
N SER A 43 8.59 29.62 0.61
CA SER A 43 7.15 29.47 0.84
C SER A 43 6.45 28.73 -0.29
N GLU A 44 6.86 28.97 -1.54
CA GLU A 44 6.33 28.26 -2.71
C GLU A 44 6.71 26.78 -2.68
N GLN A 45 7.98 26.46 -2.38
CA GLN A 45 8.43 25.07 -2.20
C GLN A 45 7.65 24.35 -1.09
N ILE A 46 7.38 25.02 0.03
CA ILE A 46 6.56 24.46 1.11
C ILE A 46 5.14 24.15 0.62
N ASN A 47 4.55 25.03 -0.19
CA ASN A 47 3.21 24.81 -0.74
C ASN A 47 3.18 23.65 -1.72
N ILE A 48 4.18 23.53 -2.59
CA ILE A 48 4.34 22.39 -3.51
C ILE A 48 4.44 21.08 -2.71
N LEU A 49 5.35 21.03 -1.73
CA LEU A 49 5.54 19.84 -0.90
C LEU A 49 4.28 19.47 -0.11
N ARG A 50 3.51 20.46 0.36
CA ARG A 50 2.21 20.21 1.00
C ARG A 50 1.19 19.60 0.03
N SER A 51 1.19 20.03 -1.23
CA SER A 51 0.34 19.43 -2.28
C SER A 51 0.72 17.99 -2.53
N GLU A 52 2.01 17.71 -2.74
CA GLU A 52 2.53 16.36 -2.98
C GLU A 52 2.19 15.41 -1.82
N VAL A 53 2.37 15.86 -0.56
CA VAL A 53 1.99 15.08 0.63
C VAL A 53 0.48 14.80 0.66
N SER A 54 -0.34 15.76 0.25
CA SER A 54 -1.80 15.57 0.18
C SER A 54 -2.19 14.53 -0.88
N GLU A 55 -1.54 14.56 -2.04
CA GLU A 55 -1.74 13.57 -3.11
C GLU A 55 -1.30 12.18 -2.67
N LEU A 56 -0.12 12.06 -2.04
CA LEU A 56 0.39 10.80 -1.49
C LEU A 56 -0.55 10.22 -0.42
N ARG A 57 -1.10 11.05 0.47
CA ARG A 57 -2.08 10.60 1.47
C ARG A 57 -3.33 10.03 0.82
N THR A 58 -3.85 10.70 -0.20
CA THR A 58 -5.01 10.22 -0.96
C THR A 58 -4.70 8.89 -1.67
N GLY A 59 -3.51 8.79 -2.28
CA GLY A 59 -3.01 7.56 -2.89
C GLY A 59 -2.90 6.41 -1.89
N LEU A 60 -2.31 6.65 -0.72
CA LEU A 60 -2.19 5.66 0.35
C LEU A 60 -3.55 5.18 0.86
N LEU A 61 -4.52 6.07 1.02
CA LEU A 61 -5.88 5.69 1.41
C LEU A 61 -6.53 4.77 0.38
N SER A 62 -6.36 5.05 -0.92
CA SER A 62 -6.86 4.17 -1.99
C SER A 62 -6.18 2.81 -1.97
N ILE A 63 -4.87 2.76 -1.74
CA ILE A 63 -4.13 1.49 -1.63
C ILE A 63 -4.63 0.70 -0.42
N GLY A 64 -4.80 1.35 0.74
CA GLY A 64 -5.32 0.71 1.95
C GLY A 64 -6.70 0.08 1.73
N LYS A 65 -7.61 0.76 1.00
CA LYS A 65 -8.91 0.18 0.62
C LYS A 65 -8.77 -1.08 -0.24
N ARG A 66 -7.90 -1.05 -1.25
CA ARG A 66 -7.65 -2.21 -2.12
C ARG A 66 -7.04 -3.38 -1.37
N VAL A 67 -6.14 -3.11 -0.42
CA VAL A 67 -5.56 -4.17 0.44
C VAL A 67 -6.66 -4.83 1.27
N LEU A 68 -7.55 -4.05 1.89
CA LEU A 68 -8.68 -4.60 2.65
C LEU A 68 -9.63 -5.42 1.76
N GLU A 69 -9.91 -4.95 0.55
CA GLU A 69 -10.73 -5.70 -0.42
C GLU A 69 -10.09 -7.04 -0.80
N VAL A 70 -8.79 -7.05 -1.08
CA VAL A 70 -8.05 -8.28 -1.42
C VAL A 70 -8.00 -9.23 -0.21
N GLU A 71 -7.78 -8.72 1.01
CA GLU A 71 -7.83 -9.52 2.23
C GLU A 71 -9.20 -10.19 2.41
N GLN A 72 -10.29 -9.45 2.17
CA GLN A 72 -11.64 -10.00 2.25
C GLN A 72 -11.87 -11.08 1.19
N GLN A 73 -11.50 -10.82 -0.07
CA GLN A 73 -11.60 -11.82 -1.14
C GLN A 73 -10.77 -13.08 -0.84
N ASN A 74 -9.59 -12.92 -0.26
CA ASN A 74 -8.75 -14.04 0.14
C ASN A 74 -9.41 -14.86 1.26
N GLN A 75 -10.00 -14.21 2.27
CA GLN A 75 -10.76 -14.90 3.31
C GLN A 75 -11.96 -15.68 2.74
N GLU A 76 -12.70 -15.09 1.81
CA GLU A 76 -13.81 -15.77 1.12
C GLU A 76 -13.32 -16.99 0.33
N LEU A 77 -12.21 -16.88 -0.39
CA LEU A 77 -11.59 -18.00 -1.11
C LEU A 77 -11.13 -19.12 -0.17
N ILE A 78 -10.53 -18.77 0.98
CA ILE A 78 -10.14 -19.74 2.00
C ILE A 78 -11.36 -20.48 2.54
N GLN A 79 -12.46 -19.77 2.80
CA GLN A 79 -13.72 -20.40 3.24
C GLN A 79 -14.31 -21.33 2.18
N GLN A 80 -14.30 -20.92 0.90
CA GLN A 80 -14.76 -21.76 -0.21
C GLN A 80 -13.89 -23.02 -0.36
N GLN A 81 -12.56 -22.90 -0.27
CA GLN A 81 -11.67 -24.06 -0.30
C GLN A 81 -11.91 -24.99 0.90
N ALA A 82 -12.13 -24.44 2.09
CA ALA A 82 -12.45 -25.24 3.26
C ALA A 82 -13.76 -26.00 3.04
N ALA A 83 -14.82 -25.34 2.56
CA ALA A 83 -16.09 -25.98 2.24
C ALA A 83 -15.91 -27.10 1.19
N GLN A 84 -15.19 -26.84 0.11
CA GLN A 84 -14.92 -27.84 -0.94
C GLN A 84 -14.13 -29.05 -0.43
N LYS A 85 -13.24 -28.86 0.55
CA LYS A 85 -12.48 -29.97 1.16
C LYS A 85 -13.36 -30.88 2.03
N TYR A 86 -14.45 -30.35 2.60
CA TYR A 86 -15.39 -31.13 3.42
C TYR A 86 -16.57 -31.70 2.60
N ASP A 87 -16.92 -31.09 1.48
CA ASP A 87 -17.96 -31.53 0.54
C ASP A 87 -17.40 -32.40 -0.60
N ASP A 88 -16.48 -33.33 -0.31
CA ASP A 88 -16.27 -34.48 -1.20
C ASP A 88 -17.24 -35.60 -0.77
N PRO A 89 -18.49 -35.65 -1.30
CA PRO A 89 -19.47 -36.65 -0.94
C PRO A 89 -18.96 -38.06 -1.20
N ASP A 90 -18.14 -38.24 -2.24
CA ASP A 90 -17.57 -39.53 -2.58
C ASP A 90 -16.59 -39.97 -1.48
N ALA A 91 -15.70 -39.09 -1.00
CA ALA A 91 -14.80 -39.38 0.12
C ALA A 91 -15.55 -39.78 1.41
N LYS A 92 -16.73 -39.21 1.66
CA LYS A 92 -17.58 -39.57 2.81
C LYS A 92 -18.23 -40.95 2.63
N ILE A 93 -18.70 -41.28 1.42
CA ILE A 93 -19.26 -42.60 1.10
C ILE A 93 -18.17 -43.67 1.21
N TYR A 94 -16.97 -43.41 0.67
CA TYR A 94 -15.83 -44.33 0.78
C TYR A 94 -15.37 -44.55 2.23
N SER A 95 -15.24 -43.49 3.03
CA SER A 95 -14.86 -43.63 4.45
C SER A 95 -15.90 -44.39 5.27
N ARG A 96 -17.19 -44.23 4.98
CA ARG A 96 -18.27 -45.04 5.58
C ARG A 96 -18.18 -46.51 5.16
N ALA A 97 -17.99 -46.77 3.86
CA ALA A 97 -17.86 -48.12 3.32
C ALA A 97 -16.67 -48.86 3.94
N VAL A 98 -15.50 -48.21 4.02
CA VAL A 98 -14.31 -48.77 4.67
C VAL A 98 -14.58 -49.17 6.12
N LYS A 99 -15.24 -48.31 6.90
CA LYS A 99 -15.59 -48.61 8.29
C LYS A 99 -16.55 -49.80 8.42
N MET A 100 -17.51 -49.95 7.49
CA MET A 100 -18.40 -51.12 7.47
C MET A 100 -17.63 -52.40 7.17
N VAL A 101 -16.66 -52.36 6.24
CA VAL A 101 -15.77 -53.50 5.95
C VAL A 101 -14.92 -53.88 7.16
N GLU A 102 -14.35 -52.90 7.87
CA GLU A 102 -13.59 -53.13 9.11
C GLU A 102 -14.44 -53.74 10.24
N LEU A 103 -15.73 -53.40 10.28
CA LEU A 103 -16.70 -53.99 11.22
C LEU A 103 -17.22 -55.36 10.78
N GLY A 104 -16.77 -55.87 9.62
CA GLY A 104 -17.11 -57.20 9.11
C GLY A 104 -18.41 -57.27 8.32
N ALA A 105 -18.93 -56.15 7.81
CA ALA A 105 -20.07 -56.14 6.90
C ALA A 105 -19.76 -56.95 5.62
N ASP A 106 -20.80 -57.55 5.04
CA ASP A 106 -20.68 -58.33 3.80
C ASP A 106 -20.60 -57.41 2.56
N LEU A 107 -20.10 -57.95 1.44
CA LEU A 107 -19.97 -57.21 0.18
C LEU A 107 -21.31 -56.67 -0.32
N ASP A 108 -22.37 -57.48 -0.29
CA ASP A 108 -23.70 -57.09 -0.77
C ASP A 108 -24.36 -56.06 0.17
N GLU A 109 -24.10 -56.12 1.48
CA GLU A 109 -24.49 -55.11 2.46
C GLU A 109 -23.82 -53.75 2.20
N VAL A 110 -22.51 -53.72 1.95
CA VAL A 110 -21.78 -52.48 1.64
C VAL A 110 -22.25 -51.87 0.31
N ILE A 111 -22.47 -52.68 -0.72
CA ILE A 111 -23.01 -52.23 -2.01
C ILE A 111 -24.37 -51.56 -1.82
N ARG A 112 -25.26 -52.15 -1.02
CA ARG A 112 -26.61 -51.63 -0.80
C ARG A 112 -26.64 -50.38 0.07
N GLU A 113 -25.85 -50.32 1.13
CA GLU A 113 -25.89 -49.22 2.11
C GLU A 113 -25.03 -48.01 1.74
N CYS A 114 -24.00 -48.21 0.92
CA CYS A 114 -23.14 -47.15 0.42
C CYS A 114 -23.38 -46.85 -1.08
N GLU A 115 -24.32 -47.57 -1.72
CA GLU A 115 -24.69 -47.44 -3.14
C GLU A 115 -23.51 -47.52 -4.11
N LEU A 116 -22.46 -48.26 -3.72
CA LEU A 116 -21.23 -48.40 -4.51
C LEU A 116 -21.41 -49.42 -5.64
N PRO A 117 -20.88 -49.16 -6.85
CA PRO A 117 -20.75 -50.16 -7.90
C PRO A 117 -20.02 -51.41 -7.39
N ARG A 118 -20.46 -52.59 -7.82
CA ARG A 118 -19.88 -53.88 -7.40
C ARG A 118 -18.35 -53.91 -7.57
N ALA A 119 -17.82 -53.42 -8.68
CA ALA A 119 -16.38 -53.39 -8.94
C ALA A 119 -15.60 -52.51 -7.94
N GLU A 120 -16.17 -51.39 -7.48
CA GLU A 120 -15.54 -50.51 -6.50
C GLU A 120 -15.58 -51.11 -5.09
N ALA A 121 -16.70 -51.73 -4.73
CA ALA A 121 -16.84 -52.46 -3.47
C ALA A 121 -15.85 -53.64 -3.41
N GLU A 122 -15.73 -54.43 -4.49
CA GLU A 122 -14.78 -55.54 -4.58
C GLU A 122 -13.32 -55.07 -4.43
N LEU A 123 -12.97 -53.93 -5.04
CA LEU A 123 -11.66 -53.32 -4.86
C LEU A 123 -11.40 -52.90 -3.40
N LEU A 124 -12.36 -52.24 -2.74
CA LEU A 124 -12.25 -51.83 -1.33
C LEU A 124 -12.01 -53.02 -0.39
N PHE A 125 -12.74 -54.12 -0.61
CA PHE A 125 -12.56 -55.36 0.13
C PHE A 125 -11.18 -55.97 -0.12
N SER A 126 -10.69 -55.97 -1.35
CA SER A 126 -9.36 -56.50 -1.67
C SER A 126 -8.23 -55.73 -0.96
N LEU A 127 -8.36 -54.40 -0.84
CA LEU A 127 -7.39 -53.51 -0.19
C LEU A 127 -7.40 -53.63 1.33
N HIS A 128 -8.58 -53.71 1.95
CA HIS A 128 -8.72 -53.69 3.41
C HIS A 128 -8.66 -55.08 4.06
N LYS A 129 -9.11 -56.13 3.36
CA LYS A 129 -8.98 -57.51 3.83
C LYS A 129 -7.53 -58.01 3.82
N GLN A 130 -6.65 -57.41 2.99
CA GLN A 130 -5.20 -57.64 3.04
C GLN A 130 -4.51 -56.97 4.24
N LYS A 131 -5.11 -55.92 4.82
CA LYS A 131 -4.53 -55.19 5.96
C LYS A 131 -4.94 -55.77 7.32
N GLY A 132 -5.99 -56.58 7.37
CA GLY A 132 -6.51 -57.24 8.57
C GLY A 132 -6.15 -58.72 8.70
N ALA A 133 -5.18 -59.23 7.92
CA ALA A 133 -4.65 -60.58 7.99
C ALA A 133 -3.17 -60.56 8.41
#